data_AF-A0A351BHX3-F1
#
_entry.id   AF-A0A351BHX3-F1
#
_cell.length_a   1.000
_cell.length_b   1.000
_cell.length_c   1.000
_cell.angle_alpha   90.00
_cell.angle_beta   90.00
_cell.angle_gamma   90.00
#
_symmetry.space_group_name_H-M   'P 1'
#
loop_
_entity.id
_entity.type
_entity.pdbx_description
1 polymer ?
#
loop_
_entity_poly.entity_id
_entity_poly.type
_entity_poly.pdbx_seq_one_letter_code
_entity_poly.pdbx_strand_id
1 'polypeptide(L)'
;MKTTIDLPADLHDAVTSIAAHARKSMNQTVAELIRRGLAHPPLAGEVAANPGLRIDQSTGLPVIRSPRPVTAEDVRALEDE
;
A
#
# COMPACT_ATOMS: atom_id res chain seq x y z
N MET A 1 7.14 -22.58 -8.49
CA MET A 1 7.97 -23.32 -7.51
C MET A 1 7.26 -23.26 -6.16
N LYS A 2 7.30 -24.34 -5.36
CA LYS A 2 6.75 -24.34 -3.99
C LYS A 2 7.88 -24.07 -3.01
N THR A 3 7.70 -23.06 -2.17
CA THR A 3 8.68 -22.64 -1.18
C THR A 3 7.99 -22.54 0.16
N THR A 4 8.61 -23.10 1.20
CA THR A 4 8.18 -22.93 2.58
C THR A 4 8.98 -21.76 3.16
N ILE A 5 8.29 -20.80 3.77
CA ILE A 5 8.89 -19.64 4.44
C ILE A 5 8.37 -19.60 5.86
N ASP A 6 9.22 -19.22 6.80
CA ASP A 6 8.79 -18.92 8.17
C ASP A 6 8.23 -17.49 8.20
N LEU A 7 6.95 -17.37 8.53
CA LEU A 7 6.25 -16.09 8.58
C LEU A 7 5.89 -15.78 10.04
N PRO A 8 6.33 -14.63 10.59
CA PRO A 8 5.84 -14.11 11.87
C PRO A 8 4.30 -14.11 11.95
N ALA A 9 3.76 -14.36 13.14
CA ALA A 9 2.32 -14.54 13.34
C ALA A 9 1.50 -13.30 12.93
N ASP A 10 2.01 -12.11 13.23
CA ASP A 10 1.42 -10.82 12.84
C ASP A 10 1.29 -10.67 11.33
N LEU A 11 2.33 -11.07 10.57
CA LEU A 11 2.29 -11.05 9.11
C LEU A 11 1.35 -12.11 8.56
N HIS A 12 1.29 -13.29 9.16
CA HIS A 12 0.34 -14.32 8.78
C HIS A 12 -1.11 -13.83 8.93
N ASP A 13 -1.44 -13.19 10.06
CA ASP A 13 -2.77 -12.65 10.34
C ASP A 13 -3.13 -11.51 9.38
N ALA A 14 -2.19 -10.60 9.11
CA ALA A 14 -2.37 -9.52 8.15
C ALA A 14 -2.66 -10.05 6.74
N VAL A 15 -1.85 -11.01 6.27
CA VAL A 15 -2.05 -11.64 4.96
C VAL A 15 -3.39 -12.36 4.88
N THR A 16 -3.78 -13.05 5.94
CA THR A 16 -5.07 -13.76 6.03
C THR A 16 -6.24 -12.79 5.90
N SER A 17 -6.18 -11.66 6.62
CA SER A 17 -7.19 -10.61 6.55
C SER A 17 -7.29 -10.00 5.14
N ILE A 18 -6.14 -9.70 4.51
CA ILE A 18 -6.10 -9.15 3.15
C ILE A 18 -6.68 -10.15 2.14
N ALA A 19 -6.32 -11.43 2.24
CA ALA A 19 -6.82 -12.47 1.37
C ALA A 19 -8.34 -12.64 1.49
N ALA A 20 -8.87 -12.62 2.72
CA ALA A 20 -10.31 -12.69 2.99
C ALA A 20 -11.06 -11.50 2.38
N HIS A 21 -10.55 -10.27 2.59
CA HIS A 21 -11.17 -9.06 2.08
C HIS A 21 -11.15 -9.01 0.53
N ALA A 22 -10.04 -9.38 -0.08
CA ALA A 22 -9.88 -9.42 -1.53
C ALA A 22 -10.52 -10.66 -2.20
N ARG A 23 -11.08 -11.59 -1.40
CA ARG A 23 -11.58 -12.92 -1.84
C ARG A 23 -10.58 -13.68 -2.72
N LYS A 24 -9.29 -13.61 -2.37
CA LYS A 24 -8.18 -14.30 -3.04
C LYS A 24 -7.63 -15.40 -2.13
N SER A 25 -6.91 -16.36 -2.71
CA SER A 25 -6.19 -17.35 -1.91
C SER A 25 -4.97 -16.73 -1.21
N MET A 26 -4.59 -17.26 -0.04
CA MET A 26 -3.43 -16.78 0.71
C MET A 26 -2.13 -16.80 -0.13
N ASN A 27 -1.87 -17.89 -0.88
CA ASN A 27 -0.70 -17.98 -1.76
C ASN A 27 -0.69 -16.90 -2.86
N GLN A 28 -1.86 -16.59 -3.43
CA GLN A 28 -1.97 -15.54 -4.45
C GLN A 28 -1.68 -14.16 -3.84
N THR A 29 -2.26 -13.87 -2.68
CA THR A 29 -2.02 -12.63 -1.93
C THR A 29 -0.55 -12.48 -1.55
N VAL A 30 0.08 -13.52 -1.00
CA VAL A 30 1.53 -13.50 -0.66
C VAL A 30 2.38 -13.21 -1.89
N ALA A 31 2.14 -13.91 -3.00
CA ALA A 31 2.91 -13.71 -4.21
C ALA A 31 2.74 -12.30 -4.78
N GLU A 32 1.53 -11.73 -4.68
CA GLU A 32 1.25 -10.36 -5.09
C GLU A 32 1.95 -9.33 -4.20
N LEU A 33 1.89 -9.50 -2.88
CA LEU A 33 2.57 -8.61 -1.92
C LEU A 33 4.09 -8.64 -2.08
N ILE A 34 4.68 -9.83 -2.26
CA ILE A 34 6.13 -9.97 -2.52
C ILE A 34 6.51 -9.25 -3.82
N ARG A 35 5.75 -9.45 -4.91
CA ARG A 35 6.01 -8.74 -6.17
C ARG A 35 5.91 -7.22 -6.01
N ARG A 36 4.89 -6.73 -5.30
CA ARG A 36 4.70 -5.28 -5.05
C ARG A 36 5.87 -4.70 -4.27
N GLY A 37 6.33 -5.38 -3.22
CA GLY A 37 7.47 -4.95 -2.41
C GLY A 37 8.82 -5.00 -3.14
N LEU A 38 8.98 -5.93 -4.09
CA LEU A 38 10.19 -6.01 -4.92
C LEU A 38 10.17 -5.02 -6.10
N ALA A 39 9.00 -4.70 -6.65
CA ALA A 39 8.84 -3.74 -7.75
C ALA A 39 9.04 -2.29 -7.30
N HIS A 40 8.76 -2.00 -6.03
CA HIS A 40 9.00 -0.69 -5.41
C HIS A 40 10.08 -0.84 -4.34
N PRO A 41 11.36 -1.03 -4.72
CA PRO A 41 12.43 -1.01 -3.74
C PRO A 41 12.34 0.34 -3.01
N PRO A 42 12.31 0.35 -1.67
CA PRO A 42 12.23 1.60 -0.93
C PRO A 42 13.40 2.48 -1.40
N LEU A 43 13.09 3.60 -2.04
CA LEU A 43 14.07 4.66 -2.19
C LEU A 43 14.53 4.95 -0.77
N ALA A 44 15.83 4.93 -0.51
CA ALA A 44 16.40 5.01 0.84
C ALA A 44 16.00 6.28 1.64
N GLY A 45 15.16 7.17 1.08
CA GLY A 45 14.50 8.29 1.76
C GLY A 45 12.98 8.17 1.99
N GLU A 46 12.27 7.18 1.44
CA GLU A 46 10.80 7.04 1.61
C GLU A 46 10.39 6.35 2.92
N VAL A 47 11.27 5.52 3.50
CA VAL A 47 10.98 4.85 4.78
C VAL A 47 11.03 5.83 5.97
N ALA A 48 11.63 7.02 5.79
CA ALA A 48 11.88 7.97 6.88
C ALA A 48 10.88 9.13 6.97
N ALA A 49 10.07 9.38 5.94
CA ALA A 49 9.05 10.41 6.01
C ALA A 49 7.99 10.12 4.97
N ASN A 50 6.73 10.08 5.36
CA ASN A 50 5.64 10.41 4.47
C ASN A 50 5.67 11.94 4.36
N PRO A 51 6.47 12.56 3.45
CA PRO A 51 6.94 13.95 3.63
C PRO A 51 5.82 14.97 3.44
N GLY A 52 4.62 14.51 3.08
CA GLY A 52 3.43 15.31 2.91
C GLY A 52 2.26 14.95 3.82
N LEU A 53 2.27 13.83 4.55
CA LEU A 53 1.12 13.41 5.35
C LEU A 53 1.11 14.14 6.69
N ARG A 54 0.21 15.10 6.84
CA ARG A 54 -0.05 15.83 8.10
C ARG A 54 -1.43 15.49 8.60
N ILE A 55 -1.66 15.49 9.90
CA ILE A 55 -3.03 15.43 10.43
C ILE A 55 -3.56 16.86 10.53
N ASP A 56 -4.68 17.12 9.88
CA ASP A 56 -5.37 18.39 10.02
C ASP A 56 -6.03 18.47 11.40
N GLN A 57 -5.74 19.53 12.15
CA GLN A 57 -6.18 19.64 13.55
C GLN A 57 -7.67 19.93 13.70
N SER A 58 -8.34 20.44 12.66
CA SER A 58 -9.76 20.76 12.70
C SER A 58 -10.65 19.56 12.37
N THR A 59 -10.17 18.67 11.49
CA THR A 59 -10.92 17.51 11.00
C THR A 59 -10.42 16.18 11.57
N GLY A 60 -9.18 16.13 12.08
CA GLY A 60 -8.53 14.90 12.53
C GLY A 60 -8.12 13.96 11.39
N LEU A 61 -8.27 14.39 10.13
CA LEU A 61 -8.00 13.56 8.96
C LEU A 61 -6.55 13.74 8.45
N PRO A 62 -5.96 12.69 7.85
CA PRO A 62 -4.70 12.82 7.14
C PRO A 62 -4.86 13.67 5.88
N VAL A 63 -4.01 14.68 5.73
CA VAL A 63 -3.94 15.60 4.58
C VAL A 63 -2.58 15.51 3.91
N ILE A 64 -2.56 15.61 2.57
CA ILE A 64 -1.35 15.66 1.74
C ILE A 64 -1.38 16.93 0.89
N ARG A 65 -0.24 17.62 0.79
CA ARG A 65 -0.08 18.75 -0.14
C ARG A 65 0.49 18.28 -1.47
N SER A 66 -0.25 18.54 -2.55
CA SER A 66 0.25 18.39 -3.91
C SER A 66 1.07 19.63 -4.32
N PRO A 67 2.23 19.47 -4.99
CA PRO A 67 3.01 20.59 -5.51
C PRO A 67 2.33 21.32 -6.68
N ARG A 68 1.31 20.72 -7.29
CA ARG A 68 0.49 21.30 -8.36
C ARG A 68 -1.00 21.15 -8.06
N PRO A 69 -1.87 22.06 -8.55
CA PRO A 69 -3.31 21.88 -8.45
C PRO A 69 -3.72 20.54 -9.08
N VAL A 70 -4.57 19.78 -8.40
CA VAL A 70 -5.20 18.58 -8.94
C VAL A 70 -6.43 19.01 -9.72
N THR A 71 -6.47 18.71 -11.02
CA THR A 71 -7.55 19.10 -11.92
C THR A 71 -8.55 17.97 -12.13
N ALA A 72 -9.74 18.28 -12.65
CA ALA A 72 -10.72 17.26 -13.02
C ALA A 72 -10.19 16.30 -14.11
N GLU A 73 -9.30 16.77 -14.98
CA GLU A 73 -8.67 15.92 -16.00
C GLU A 73 -7.65 14.96 -15.39
N ASP A 74 -6.87 15.40 -14.38
CA ASP A 74 -5.98 14.51 -13.62
C ASP A 74 -6.76 13.37 -12.95
N VAL A 75 -7.97 13.65 -12.46
CA VAL A 75 -8.86 12.65 -11.85
C VAL A 75 -9.44 11.70 -12.90
N ARG A 76 -9.84 12.22 -14.07
CA ARG A 76 -10.42 11.40 -15.15
C ARG A 76 -9.39 10.47 -15.80
N ALA A 77 -8.13 10.88 -15.85
CA ALA A 77 -7.05 10.08 -16.42
C ALA A 77 -6.62 8.90 -15.52
N LEU A 78 -7.05 8.87 -14.26
CA LEU A 78 -6.85 7.72 -13.39
C LEU A 78 -7.89 6.65 -13.73
N GLU A 79 -7.43 5.46 -14.11
CA GLU A 79 -8.29 4.30 -14.23
C GLU A 79 -8.56 3.76 -12.82
N ASP A 80 -9.84 3.65 -12.44
CA ASP A 80 -10.25 2.94 -11.23
C ASP A 80 -10.01 1.43 -11.45
N GLU A 81 -8.97 0.86 -10.84
CA GLU A 81 -8.71 -0.59 -10.78
C GLU A 81 -9.35 -1.23 -9.53
#